data_AF-A0A1V3WE35-F1
#
_entry.id   AF-A0A1V3WE35-F1
#
_cell.length_a   1.000
_cell.length_b   1.000
_cell.length_c   1.000
_cell.angle_alpha   90.00
_cell.angle_beta   90.00
_cell.angle_gamma   90.00
#
_symmetry.space_group_name_H-M   'P 1'
#
loop_
_entity.id
_entity.type
_entity.pdbx_description
1 polymer ?
#
loop_
_entity_poly.entity_id
_entity_poly.type
_entity_poly.pdbx_seq_one_letter_code
_entity_poly.pdbx_strand_id
1 'polypeptide(L)'
;MDDVDDVNETAYWRCRAGDEFTEPVWLDGWDGQSLWGAEMGRFFLQLWRNETRYDGKPDLWITGADPNPLLDVGSVALAVVAATGADPLRACQALCILPPPPVGDLHAAAAAQLASAQRAGSDPYSAGQVFACHWVLGRGTVSPGSGWAWPGGAPTYRHIGAELHINTGHMYQYPDDPARPYRAGIDEALFRILKAGAN
;
A
#
# COMPACT_ATOMS: atom_id res chain seq x y z
N MET A 1 -5.02 23.32 -20.59
CA MET A 1 -4.74 21.86 -20.71
C MET A 1 -3.76 21.66 -19.59
N ASP A 2 -4.34 21.57 -18.40
CA ASP A 2 -3.70 22.05 -17.19
C ASP A 2 -2.88 20.93 -16.57
N ASP A 3 -1.69 21.33 -16.13
CA ASP A 3 -0.73 20.54 -15.41
C ASP A 3 -1.43 19.75 -14.31
N VAL A 4 -1.37 18.42 -14.40
CA VAL A 4 -1.62 17.56 -13.25
C VAL A 4 -0.45 17.82 -12.30
N ASP A 5 -0.75 18.60 -11.28
CA ASP A 5 0.16 19.04 -10.23
C ASP A 5 1.14 17.93 -9.82
N ASP A 6 2.39 18.36 -9.75
CA ASP A 6 3.56 17.68 -9.24
C ASP A 6 3.22 17.05 -7.88
N VAL A 7 2.77 15.78 -7.89
CA VAL A 7 2.57 14.99 -6.67
C VAL A 7 3.91 14.97 -5.97
N ASN A 8 4.03 15.76 -4.90
CA ASN A 8 5.27 16.01 -4.21
C ASN A 8 5.84 14.69 -3.67
N GLU A 9 6.71 14.04 -4.45
CA GLU A 9 7.33 12.74 -4.16
C GLU A 9 8.21 12.78 -2.89
N THR A 10 8.40 13.95 -2.25
CA THR A 10 9.07 14.08 -0.95
C THR A 10 8.18 13.71 0.25
N ALA A 11 6.87 13.49 0.06
CA ALA A 11 5.93 13.13 1.12
C ALA A 11 6.12 11.70 1.67
N TYR A 12 6.79 10.81 0.91
CA TYR A 12 7.01 9.40 1.30
C TYR A 12 7.63 9.22 2.70
N TRP A 13 8.35 10.22 3.21
CA TRP A 13 9.03 10.16 4.51
C TRP A 13 8.34 10.88 5.66
N ARG A 14 7.21 11.57 5.44
CA ARG A 14 6.59 12.46 6.45
C ARG A 14 5.46 11.83 7.26
N CYS A 15 4.86 10.74 6.81
CA CYS A 15 3.69 10.15 7.47
C CYS A 15 4.10 9.07 8.48
N ARG A 16 4.85 9.45 9.54
CA ARG A 16 5.21 8.53 10.62
C ARG A 16 4.22 8.66 11.78
N ALA A 17 3.96 7.56 12.49
CA ALA A 17 3.07 7.50 13.66
C ALA A 17 3.54 8.29 14.91
N GLY A 18 4.36 9.32 14.75
CA GLY A 18 4.82 10.21 15.82
C GLY A 18 4.76 11.69 15.45
N ASP A 19 4.51 12.01 14.18
CA ASP A 19 4.33 13.37 13.70
C ASP A 19 2.84 13.59 13.47
N GLU A 20 2.27 14.63 14.07
CA GLU A 20 0.86 14.95 13.88
C GLU A 20 0.66 15.64 12.52
N PHE A 21 -0.33 15.17 11.76
CA PHE A 21 -0.68 15.75 10.48
C PHE A 21 -2.13 15.47 10.11
N THR A 22 -2.65 16.25 9.19
CA THR A 22 -3.95 16.06 8.55
C THR A 22 -3.80 16.46 7.11
N GLU A 23 -4.08 15.52 6.21
CA GLU A 23 -3.95 15.71 4.77
C GLU A 23 -5.25 15.26 4.09
N PRO A 24 -5.62 15.90 2.97
CA PRO A 24 -6.74 15.46 2.14
C PRO A 24 -6.47 14.10 1.49
N VAL A 25 -7.55 13.39 1.16
CA VAL A 25 -7.52 12.18 0.34
C VAL A 25 -7.93 12.56 -1.08
N TRP A 26 -6.97 12.58 -2.01
CA TRP A 26 -7.18 12.99 -3.41
C TRP A 26 -7.67 11.84 -4.29
N LEU A 27 -8.84 11.29 -3.97
CA LEU A 27 -9.45 10.18 -4.70
C LEU A 27 -10.73 10.63 -5.41
N ASP A 28 -10.76 10.55 -6.74
CA ASP A 28 -11.92 10.96 -7.53
C ASP A 28 -13.25 10.40 -7.00
N GLY A 29 -14.20 11.28 -6.73
CA GLY A 29 -15.52 10.90 -6.19
C GLY A 29 -15.56 10.79 -4.66
N TRP A 30 -14.43 10.96 -4.00
CA TRP A 30 -14.26 10.96 -2.55
C TRP A 30 -13.45 12.16 -2.03
N ASP A 31 -12.92 13.00 -2.91
CA ASP A 31 -11.93 14.05 -2.62
C ASP A 31 -12.50 15.36 -2.05
N GLY A 32 -13.83 15.53 -2.03
CA GLY A 32 -14.45 16.81 -1.67
C GLY A 32 -14.23 17.26 -0.22
N GLN A 33 -14.12 16.31 0.72
CA GLN A 33 -13.90 16.59 2.15
C GLN A 33 -13.22 15.45 2.91
N SER A 34 -12.72 14.43 2.21
CA SER A 34 -12.07 13.29 2.85
C SER A 34 -10.68 13.64 3.36
N LEU A 35 -10.37 13.15 4.55
CA LEU A 35 -9.15 13.47 5.29
C LEU A 35 -8.53 12.19 5.85
N TRP A 36 -7.22 12.19 5.98
CA TRP A 36 -6.48 11.20 6.74
C TRP A 36 -5.35 11.87 7.50
N GLY A 37 -4.80 11.18 8.49
CA GLY A 37 -3.74 11.79 9.27
C GLY A 37 -3.29 10.92 10.42
N ALA A 38 -2.44 11.51 11.26
CA ALA A 38 -2.06 10.96 12.54
C ALA A 38 -2.26 12.01 13.63
N GLU A 39 -2.87 11.60 14.74
CA GLU A 39 -3.11 12.43 15.93
C GLU A 39 -2.83 11.57 17.17
N MET A 40 -2.11 12.13 18.16
CA MET A 40 -1.76 11.39 19.40
C MET A 40 -1.09 10.03 19.15
N GLY A 41 -0.26 9.93 18.10
CA GLY A 41 0.45 8.71 17.73
C GLY A 41 -0.44 7.62 17.11
N ARG A 42 -1.63 7.96 16.64
CA ARG A 42 -2.57 7.01 16.00
C ARG A 42 -3.06 7.57 14.67
N PHE A 43 -3.23 6.70 13.68
CA PHE A 43 -3.79 7.11 12.39
C PHE A 43 -5.31 7.24 12.47
N PHE A 44 -5.86 8.16 11.68
CA PHE A 44 -7.29 8.32 11.45
C PHE A 44 -7.60 8.42 9.96
N LEU A 45 -8.85 8.13 9.60
CA LEU A 45 -9.37 8.23 8.23
C LEU A 45 -10.82 8.64 8.25
N GLN A 46 -11.17 9.64 7.45
CA GLN A 46 -12.54 10.10 7.25
C GLN A 46 -12.80 10.18 5.74
N LEU A 47 -13.76 9.38 5.25
CA LEU A 47 -14.14 9.34 3.85
C LEU A 47 -15.60 9.76 3.65
N TRP A 48 -15.82 10.62 2.66
CA TRP A 48 -17.14 11.00 2.18
C TRP A 48 -17.19 10.82 0.68
N ARG A 49 -18.30 10.28 0.17
CA ARG A 49 -18.60 10.41 -1.25
C ARG A 49 -18.90 11.88 -1.56
N ASN A 50 -18.46 12.37 -2.72
CA ASN A 50 -18.66 13.77 -3.11
C ASN A 50 -20.14 14.18 -3.20
N GLU A 51 -21.05 13.22 -3.40
CA GLU A 51 -22.50 13.45 -3.43
C GLU A 51 -23.12 13.56 -2.02
N THR A 52 -22.37 13.19 -0.98
CA THR A 52 -22.81 13.31 0.41
C THR A 52 -22.89 14.80 0.78
N ARG A 53 -24.01 15.23 1.35
CA ARG A 53 -24.19 16.62 1.76
C ARG A 53 -23.11 17.05 2.75
N TYR A 54 -22.71 18.32 2.70
CA TYR A 54 -21.67 18.90 3.55
C TYR A 54 -21.98 18.82 5.06
N ASP A 55 -23.26 18.73 5.45
CA ASP A 55 -23.69 18.52 6.84
C ASP A 55 -23.84 17.02 7.21
N GLY A 56 -23.51 16.13 6.27
CA GLY A 56 -23.59 14.68 6.42
C GLY A 56 -22.41 14.09 7.19
N LYS A 57 -22.69 12.99 7.88
CA LYS A 57 -21.63 12.17 8.49
C LYS A 57 -20.77 11.52 7.40
N PRO A 58 -19.48 11.26 7.67
CA PRO A 58 -18.63 10.47 6.78
C PRO A 58 -19.23 9.09 6.50
N ASP A 59 -19.05 8.61 5.28
CA ASP A 59 -19.37 7.24 4.86
C ASP A 59 -18.46 6.23 5.58
N LEU A 60 -17.20 6.61 5.85
CA LEU A 60 -16.29 5.89 6.72
C LEU A 60 -15.63 6.86 7.70
N TRP A 61 -15.71 6.56 8.99
CA TRP A 61 -14.95 7.25 10.02
C TRP A 61 -14.21 6.24 10.87
N ILE A 62 -12.88 6.27 10.79
CA ILE A 62 -12.00 5.52 11.69
C ILE A 62 -11.20 6.53 12.48
N THR A 63 -11.31 6.47 13.80
CA THR A 63 -10.59 7.35 14.72
C THR A 63 -9.44 6.63 15.40
N GLY A 64 -8.47 7.40 15.90
CA GLY A 64 -7.46 6.85 16.80
C GLY A 64 -8.06 6.25 18.08
N ALA A 65 -9.28 6.63 18.49
CA ALA A 65 -9.94 6.11 19.69
C ALA A 65 -10.68 4.78 19.46
N ASP A 66 -10.77 4.31 18.21
CA ASP A 66 -11.51 3.09 17.90
C ASP A 66 -10.83 1.85 18.51
N PRO A 67 -11.61 0.81 18.89
CA PRO A 67 -11.05 -0.44 19.43
C PRO A 67 -10.07 -1.14 18.48
N ASN A 68 -10.23 -0.92 17.17
CA ASN A 68 -9.37 -1.47 16.11
C ASN A 68 -8.76 -0.31 15.32
N PRO A 69 -7.75 0.39 15.87
CA PRO A 69 -7.18 1.56 15.24
C PRO A 69 -6.35 1.20 14.00
N LEU A 70 -6.14 2.18 13.12
CA LEU A 70 -5.20 2.07 12.00
C LEU A 70 -3.77 2.17 12.56
N LEU A 71 -2.98 1.11 12.40
CA LEU A 71 -1.67 0.98 13.07
C LEU A 71 -0.49 1.49 12.23
N ASP A 72 -0.68 1.59 10.92
CA ASP A 72 0.34 1.98 9.95
C ASP A 72 -0.32 2.68 8.74
N VAL A 73 0.48 3.39 7.94
CA VAL A 73 0.07 4.00 6.68
C VAL A 73 -0.56 2.98 5.72
N GLY A 74 -0.02 1.75 5.68
CA GLY A 74 -0.61 0.64 4.92
C GLY A 74 -2.01 0.24 5.38
N SER A 75 -2.30 0.34 6.68
CA SER A 75 -3.66 0.13 7.20
C SER A 75 -4.62 1.21 6.70
N VAL A 76 -4.18 2.46 6.57
CA VAL A 76 -4.98 3.55 5.97
C VAL A 76 -5.27 3.23 4.50
N ALA A 77 -4.25 2.88 3.72
CA ALA A 77 -4.42 2.52 2.31
C ALA A 77 -5.38 1.33 2.12
N LEU A 78 -5.24 0.29 2.95
CA LEU A 78 -6.13 -0.86 2.96
C LEU A 78 -7.59 -0.45 3.26
N ALA A 79 -7.81 0.43 4.23
CA ALA A 79 -9.14 0.92 4.57
C ALA A 79 -9.77 1.73 3.41
N VAL A 80 -8.98 2.56 2.71
CA VAL A 80 -9.43 3.28 1.52
C VAL A 80 -9.84 2.32 0.41
N VAL A 81 -9.02 1.31 0.09
CA VAL A 81 -9.37 0.29 -0.92
C VAL A 81 -10.66 -0.44 -0.53
N ALA A 82 -10.79 -0.85 0.73
CA ALA A 82 -11.97 -1.59 1.21
C ALA A 82 -13.26 -0.76 1.16
N ALA A 83 -13.21 0.54 1.48
CA ALA A 83 -14.39 1.40 1.52
C ALA A 83 -14.81 1.92 0.14
N THR A 84 -13.85 2.14 -0.76
CA THR A 84 -14.10 2.82 -2.04
C THR A 84 -14.14 1.88 -3.23
N GLY A 85 -13.53 0.69 -3.12
CA GLY A 85 -13.31 -0.21 -4.24
C GLY A 85 -12.28 0.31 -5.25
N ALA A 86 -11.54 1.37 -4.94
CA ALA A 86 -10.44 1.85 -5.75
C ALA A 86 -9.32 0.81 -5.84
N ASP A 87 -8.60 0.79 -6.96
CA ASP A 87 -7.41 -0.05 -7.08
C ASP A 87 -6.31 0.43 -6.12
N PRO A 88 -5.43 -0.49 -5.68
CA PRO A 88 -4.34 -0.19 -4.75
C PRO A 88 -3.48 1.01 -5.17
N LEU A 89 -3.18 1.14 -6.46
CA LEU A 89 -2.33 2.22 -6.95
C LEU A 89 -3.04 3.56 -6.77
N ARG A 90 -4.30 3.68 -7.21
CA ARG A 90 -5.09 4.91 -7.04
C ARG A 90 -5.27 5.29 -5.57
N ALA A 91 -5.52 4.31 -4.69
CA ALA A 91 -5.63 4.57 -3.25
C ALA A 91 -4.32 5.12 -2.66
N CYS A 92 -3.18 4.53 -3.02
CA CYS A 92 -1.88 5.01 -2.54
C CYS A 92 -1.48 6.36 -3.15
N GLN A 93 -1.87 6.63 -4.39
CA GLN A 93 -1.69 7.95 -5.02
C GLN A 93 -2.52 9.02 -4.32
N ALA A 94 -3.79 8.72 -4.02
CA ALA A 94 -4.70 9.65 -3.33
C ALA A 94 -4.19 10.04 -1.94
N LEU A 95 -3.47 9.13 -1.27
CA LEU A 95 -2.85 9.36 0.02
C LEU A 95 -1.43 9.98 -0.09
N CYS A 96 -0.86 10.10 -1.29
CA CYS A 96 0.51 10.56 -1.51
C CYS A 96 1.58 9.71 -0.78
N ILE A 97 1.38 8.40 -0.69
CA ILE A 97 2.25 7.48 0.09
C ILE A 97 3.15 6.59 -0.77
N LEU A 98 3.17 6.77 -2.09
CA LEU A 98 3.99 5.94 -2.97
C LEU A 98 5.50 6.17 -2.76
N PRO A 99 6.33 5.12 -2.91
CA PRO A 99 7.78 5.26 -2.84
C PRO A 99 8.33 6.15 -3.96
N PRO A 100 9.49 6.79 -3.75
CA PRO A 100 10.20 7.47 -4.82
C PRO A 100 10.67 6.47 -5.90
N PRO A 101 11.00 6.93 -7.11
CA PRO A 101 11.56 6.09 -8.15
C PRO A 101 12.82 5.36 -7.68
N PRO A 102 12.93 4.04 -7.91
CA PRO A 102 14.18 3.33 -7.72
C PRO A 102 15.19 3.72 -8.81
N VAL A 103 16.45 3.84 -8.41
CA VAL A 103 17.68 4.03 -9.19
C VAL A 103 18.16 2.74 -9.90
N GLY A 104 17.92 1.56 -9.34
CA GLY A 104 18.44 0.26 -9.75
C GLY A 104 17.41 -0.64 -10.44
N ASP A 105 17.88 -1.77 -10.98
CA ASP A 105 17.07 -2.68 -11.77
C ASP A 105 16.21 -3.62 -10.90
N LEU A 106 14.90 -3.34 -10.88
CA LEU A 106 13.91 -4.12 -10.14
C LEU A 106 13.79 -5.57 -10.61
N HIS A 107 13.98 -5.84 -11.91
CA HIS A 107 13.91 -7.20 -12.44
C HIS A 107 15.10 -8.03 -11.98
N ALA A 108 16.30 -7.43 -12.00
CA ALA A 108 17.50 -8.07 -11.47
C ALA A 108 17.35 -8.35 -9.96
N ALA A 109 16.84 -7.38 -9.19
CA ALA A 109 16.56 -7.56 -7.77
C ALA A 109 15.54 -8.69 -7.51
N ALA A 110 14.44 -8.72 -8.27
CA ALA A 110 13.42 -9.77 -8.17
C ALA A 110 13.96 -11.16 -8.55
N ALA A 111 14.79 -11.26 -9.58
CA ALA A 111 15.41 -12.52 -9.98
C ALA A 111 16.37 -13.05 -8.90
N ALA A 112 17.18 -12.16 -8.30
CA ALA A 112 18.07 -12.52 -7.21
C ALA A 112 17.29 -12.98 -5.95
N GLN A 113 16.23 -12.27 -5.59
CA GLN A 113 15.36 -12.63 -4.47
C GLN A 113 14.66 -13.98 -4.73
N LEU A 114 14.16 -14.23 -5.94
CA LEU A 114 13.55 -15.49 -6.33
C LEU A 114 14.51 -16.67 -6.16
N ALA A 115 15.76 -16.53 -6.65
CA ALA A 115 16.78 -17.57 -6.51
C ALA A 115 17.19 -17.79 -5.03
N SER A 116 17.11 -16.76 -4.19
CA SER A 116 17.32 -16.89 -2.75
C SER A 116 16.19 -17.67 -2.08
N ALA A 117 14.93 -17.27 -2.33
CA ALA A 117 13.75 -17.90 -1.76
C ALA A 117 13.63 -19.39 -2.13
N GLN A 118 13.90 -19.74 -3.39
CA GLN A 118 13.86 -21.13 -3.86
C GLN A 118 14.91 -22.04 -3.18
N ARG A 119 16.03 -21.48 -2.71
CA ARG A 119 17.04 -22.22 -1.95
C ARG A 119 16.68 -22.38 -0.47
N ALA A 120 15.88 -21.48 0.08
CA ALA A 120 15.50 -21.50 1.48
C ALA A 120 14.53 -22.64 1.83
N GLY A 121 13.66 -23.05 0.89
CA GLY A 121 12.78 -24.20 1.04
C GLY A 121 11.32 -23.91 0.67
N SER A 122 10.41 -24.77 1.15
CA SER A 122 8.98 -24.77 0.80
C SER A 122 8.07 -24.40 1.97
N ASP A 123 8.49 -23.47 2.83
CA ASP A 123 7.65 -22.95 3.90
C ASP A 123 6.71 -21.82 3.38
N PRO A 124 5.66 -21.45 4.12
CA PRO A 124 4.72 -20.40 3.67
C PRO A 124 5.39 -19.04 3.42
N TYR A 125 6.43 -18.70 4.19
CA TYR A 125 7.14 -17.44 4.04
C TYR A 125 7.95 -17.41 2.74
N SER A 126 8.71 -18.47 2.44
CA SER A 126 9.40 -18.66 1.17
C SER A 126 8.42 -18.69 -0.01
N ALA A 127 7.25 -19.31 0.15
CA ALA A 127 6.19 -19.30 -0.88
C ALA A 127 5.66 -17.89 -1.18
N GLY A 128 5.48 -17.05 -0.16
CA GLY A 128 5.09 -15.65 -0.32
C GLY A 128 6.11 -14.83 -1.10
N GLN A 129 7.41 -15.02 -0.81
CA GLN A 129 8.49 -14.37 -1.56
C GLN A 129 8.49 -14.78 -3.04
N VAL A 130 8.37 -16.09 -3.30
CA VAL A 130 8.33 -16.66 -4.65
C VAL A 130 7.15 -16.07 -5.45
N PHE A 131 5.97 -16.00 -4.84
CA PHE A 131 4.78 -15.43 -5.46
C PHE A 131 4.98 -13.95 -5.84
N ALA A 132 5.45 -13.13 -4.91
CA ALA A 132 5.74 -11.71 -5.17
C ALA A 132 6.78 -11.53 -6.29
N CYS A 133 7.86 -12.31 -6.27
CA CYS A 133 8.90 -12.22 -7.30
C CYS A 133 8.39 -12.64 -8.68
N HIS A 134 7.56 -13.69 -8.77
CA HIS A 134 6.94 -14.07 -10.04
C HIS A 134 6.05 -12.97 -10.60
N TRP A 135 5.27 -12.29 -9.75
CA TRP A 135 4.47 -11.15 -10.17
C TRP A 135 5.33 -9.98 -10.66
N VAL A 136 6.38 -9.59 -9.93
CA VAL A 136 7.32 -8.53 -10.36
C VAL A 136 8.02 -8.87 -11.68
N LEU A 137 8.35 -10.14 -11.91
CA LEU A 137 8.93 -10.61 -13.18
C LEU A 137 7.91 -10.72 -14.32
N GLY A 138 6.67 -10.26 -14.12
CA GLY A 138 5.60 -10.26 -15.12
C GLY A 138 5.01 -11.64 -15.42
N ARG A 139 5.21 -12.61 -14.52
CA ARG A 139 4.74 -14.00 -14.66
C ARG A 139 3.46 -14.28 -13.88
N GLY A 140 3.06 -13.37 -12.98
CA GLY A 140 1.85 -13.48 -12.18
C GLY A 140 0.66 -12.75 -12.81
N THR A 141 -0.54 -13.26 -12.59
CA THR A 141 -1.81 -12.65 -13.01
C THR A 141 -2.65 -12.17 -11.82
N VAL A 142 -2.08 -12.18 -10.62
CA VAL A 142 -2.72 -11.75 -9.38
C VAL A 142 -1.71 -10.90 -8.61
N SER A 143 -2.14 -9.72 -8.17
CA SER A 143 -1.31 -8.81 -7.40
C SER A 143 -1.12 -9.31 -5.96
N PRO A 144 0.10 -9.21 -5.40
CA PRO A 144 0.46 -10.02 -4.24
C PRO A 144 -0.13 -9.55 -2.90
N GLY A 145 -0.33 -8.25 -2.70
CA GLY A 145 -0.90 -7.72 -1.47
C GLY A 145 -2.41 -7.70 -1.48
N SER A 146 -2.98 -7.16 -2.56
CA SER A 146 -4.42 -6.92 -2.72
C SER A 146 -5.21 -8.11 -3.24
N GLY A 147 -4.54 -9.07 -3.91
CA GLY A 147 -5.21 -10.18 -4.58
C GLY A 147 -5.98 -9.78 -5.85
N TRP A 148 -5.79 -8.55 -6.35
CA TRP A 148 -6.46 -8.07 -7.55
C TRP A 148 -6.00 -8.81 -8.80
N ALA A 149 -6.90 -8.93 -9.78
CA ALA A 149 -6.53 -9.45 -11.08
C ALA A 149 -5.53 -8.51 -11.77
N TRP A 150 -4.39 -9.05 -12.16
CA TRP A 150 -3.34 -8.33 -12.87
C TRP A 150 -3.37 -8.72 -14.36
N PRO A 151 -3.46 -7.76 -15.30
CA PRO A 151 -3.60 -8.05 -16.72
C PRO A 151 -2.37 -8.73 -17.35
N GLY A 152 -1.27 -8.86 -16.60
CA GLY A 152 -0.02 -9.48 -17.03
C GLY A 152 1.06 -8.45 -17.34
N GLY A 153 2.26 -8.94 -17.64
CA GLY A 153 3.45 -8.08 -17.80
C GLY A 153 4.01 -7.61 -16.45
N ALA A 154 5.20 -7.01 -16.50
CA ALA A 154 5.89 -6.56 -15.30
C ALA A 154 5.21 -5.30 -14.71
N PRO A 155 4.90 -5.28 -13.41
CA PRO A 155 4.39 -4.09 -12.74
C PRO A 155 5.46 -2.98 -12.69
N THR A 156 5.02 -1.72 -12.71
CA THR A 156 5.91 -0.59 -12.45
C THR A 156 6.26 -0.50 -10.96
N TYR A 157 7.31 0.24 -10.60
CA TYR A 157 7.69 0.44 -9.20
C TYR A 157 6.54 1.01 -8.33
N ARG A 158 5.67 1.85 -8.91
CA ARG A 158 4.50 2.42 -8.23
C ARG A 158 3.48 1.33 -7.87
N HIS A 159 3.24 0.37 -8.77
CA HIS A 159 2.37 -0.78 -8.47
C HIS A 159 2.99 -1.67 -7.39
N ILE A 160 4.30 -1.91 -7.44
CA ILE A 160 5.02 -2.68 -6.41
C ILE A 160 4.90 -2.00 -5.04
N GLY A 161 5.09 -0.67 -4.99
CA GLY A 161 4.92 0.13 -3.78
C GLY A 161 3.50 0.09 -3.21
N ALA A 162 2.49 0.25 -4.08
CA ALA A 162 1.10 0.16 -3.66
C ALA A 162 0.77 -1.23 -3.06
N GLU A 163 1.19 -2.30 -3.73
CA GLU A 163 0.97 -3.67 -3.23
C GLU A 163 1.72 -3.97 -1.94
N LEU A 164 2.92 -3.39 -1.75
CA LEU A 164 3.62 -3.43 -0.46
C LEU A 164 2.76 -2.80 0.64
N HIS A 165 2.27 -1.56 0.46
CA HIS A 165 1.43 -0.90 1.47
C HIS A 165 0.16 -1.68 1.80
N ILE A 166 -0.53 -2.23 0.80
CA ILE A 166 -1.72 -3.06 1.04
C ILE A 166 -1.36 -4.32 1.82
N ASN A 167 -0.28 -5.01 1.46
CA ASN A 167 0.17 -6.21 2.16
C ASN A 167 0.58 -5.91 3.61
N THR A 168 1.36 -4.84 3.83
CA THR A 168 1.72 -4.36 5.17
C THR A 168 0.46 -4.06 5.98
N GLY A 169 -0.50 -3.34 5.40
CA GLY A 169 -1.78 -3.03 6.03
C GLY A 169 -2.52 -4.27 6.51
N HIS A 170 -2.57 -5.34 5.70
CA HIS A 170 -3.17 -6.61 6.12
C HIS A 170 -2.45 -7.24 7.33
N MET A 171 -1.12 -7.23 7.35
CA MET A 171 -0.35 -7.82 8.46
C MET A 171 -0.56 -7.09 9.79
N TYR A 172 -0.75 -5.76 9.74
CA TYR A 172 -1.00 -4.96 10.93
C TYR A 172 -2.48 -5.03 11.36
N GLN A 173 -3.42 -5.02 10.41
CA GLN A 173 -4.85 -5.04 10.72
C GLN A 173 -5.34 -6.41 11.21
N TYR A 174 -4.70 -7.50 10.78
CA TYR A 174 -5.10 -8.87 11.09
C TYR A 174 -3.92 -9.67 11.65
N PRO A 175 -3.48 -9.37 12.89
CA PRO A 175 -2.26 -9.95 13.43
C PRO A 175 -2.33 -11.47 13.64
N ASP A 176 -3.54 -12.02 13.81
CA ASP A 176 -3.80 -13.43 14.02
C ASP A 176 -4.16 -14.19 12.73
N ASP A 177 -4.03 -13.57 11.55
CA ASP A 177 -4.27 -14.22 10.25
C ASP A 177 -3.30 -15.42 10.07
N PRO A 178 -3.81 -16.66 9.87
CA PRO A 178 -2.93 -17.81 9.62
C PRO A 178 -2.08 -17.66 8.36
N ALA A 179 -2.46 -16.79 7.41
CA ALA A 179 -1.67 -16.44 6.24
C ALA A 179 -0.53 -15.45 6.54
N ARG A 180 -0.36 -14.99 7.79
CA ARG A 180 0.65 -14.00 8.16
C ARG A 180 2.09 -14.37 7.76
N PRO A 181 2.58 -15.62 7.93
CA PRO A 181 3.92 -15.97 7.46
C PRO A 181 4.08 -15.80 5.94
N TYR A 182 3.04 -16.14 5.17
CA TYR A 182 3.02 -15.95 3.72
C TYR A 182 3.04 -14.46 3.34
N ARG A 183 2.22 -13.63 4.02
CA ARG A 183 2.22 -12.18 3.83
C ARG A 183 3.55 -11.53 4.23
N ALA A 184 4.21 -12.01 5.28
CA ALA A 184 5.54 -11.54 5.67
C ALA A 184 6.57 -11.84 4.57
N GLY A 185 6.45 -12.97 3.88
CA GLY A 185 7.28 -13.30 2.72
C GLY A 185 7.06 -12.32 1.57
N ILE A 186 5.80 -12.03 1.25
CA ILE A 186 5.45 -11.01 0.24
C ILE A 186 6.05 -9.64 0.62
N ASP A 187 5.83 -9.21 1.86
CA ASP A 187 6.26 -7.90 2.37
C ASP A 187 7.77 -7.72 2.21
N GLU A 188 8.55 -8.69 2.71
CA GLU A 188 10.00 -8.63 2.66
C GLU A 188 10.51 -8.64 1.20
N ALA A 189 9.92 -9.46 0.33
CA ALA A 189 10.32 -9.51 -1.07
C ALA A 189 10.09 -8.17 -1.79
N LEU A 190 8.88 -7.60 -1.68
CA LEU A 190 8.54 -6.33 -2.32
C LEU A 190 9.40 -5.18 -1.76
N PHE A 191 9.58 -5.13 -0.44
CA PHE A 191 10.44 -4.14 0.20
C PHE A 191 11.89 -4.24 -0.27
N ARG A 192 12.47 -5.45 -0.30
CA ARG A 192 13.86 -5.66 -0.77
C ARG A 192 14.03 -5.27 -2.23
N ILE A 193 13.06 -5.58 -3.09
CA ILE A 193 13.11 -5.22 -4.52
C ILE A 193 13.11 -3.69 -4.68
N LEU A 194 12.19 -2.99 -4.01
CA LEU A 194 12.14 -1.52 -4.04
C LEU A 194 13.41 -0.89 -3.45
N LYS A 195 13.92 -1.44 -2.35
CA LYS A 195 15.14 -0.95 -1.69
C LYS A 195 16.41 -1.21 -2.49
N ALA A 196 16.55 -2.38 -3.13
CA ALA A 196 17.68 -2.69 -4.00
C ALA A 196 17.69 -1.78 -5.23
N GLY A 197 16.51 -1.31 -5.64
CA GLY A 197 16.38 -0.21 -6.57
C GLY A 197 16.87 1.13 -6.02
N ALA A 198 16.98 1.41 -4.73
CA ALA A 198 17.34 2.76 -4.25
C ALA A 198 18.85 3.05 -4.15
N ASN A 199 19.73 2.12 -4.53
CA ASN A 199 21.19 2.22 -4.39
C ASN A 199 21.93 2.40 -5.71
#